data_AF-A0A1Q4BUW0-F1
#
_entry.id   AF-A0A1Q4BUW0-F1
#
_cell.length_a   1.000
_cell.length_b   1.000
_cell.length_c   1.000
_cell.angle_alpha   90.00
_cell.angle_beta   90.00
_cell.angle_gamma   90.00
#
_symmetry.space_group_name_H-M   'P 1'
#
loop_
_entity.id
_entity.type
_entity.pdbx_description
1 polymer ?
#
loop_
_entity_poly.entity_id
_entity_poly.type
_entity_poly.pdbx_seq_one_letter_code
_entity_poly.pdbx_strand_id
1 'polypeptide(L)'
;MYEWTDEKLQALSDSELKNLLANAERKAAEDLAAKCRAALEARNALKPRREAKPRTELKEFEHQVSEQLAEVGRAMAGKYDLSEETAKAKSADVKGFRAHKLLDSKGYAKLGGMQRDGSVAIERYISYRRGDQTVYLGVFLPKDAALDAHEFHVIAPTALLEGGKPISEVRPSATEKQKQPAESGLAFKNLQDAAVAFDRALAKITA
;
A
#
# COMPACT_ATOMS: atom_id res chain seq x y z
N MET A 1 -12.02 7.07 -47.47
CA MET A 1 -12.15 6.36 -46.16
C MET A 1 -10.90 5.51 -46.01
N TYR A 2 -10.10 5.72 -44.96
CA TYR A 2 -8.87 4.95 -44.76
C TYR A 2 -9.24 3.54 -44.28
N GLU A 3 -8.81 2.52 -45.02
CA GLU A 3 -9.13 1.13 -44.69
C GLU A 3 -8.05 0.49 -43.79
N TRP A 4 -8.52 -0.03 -42.66
CA TRP A 4 -7.72 -0.81 -41.71
C TRP A 4 -7.82 -2.29 -42.05
N THR A 5 -6.73 -2.80 -42.61
CA THR A 5 -6.52 -4.23 -42.92
C THR A 5 -5.86 -4.93 -41.74
N ASP A 6 -6.00 -6.26 -41.68
CA ASP A 6 -5.43 -7.06 -40.60
C ASP A 6 -3.90 -6.97 -40.56
N GLU A 7 -3.24 -6.91 -41.72
CA GLU A 7 -1.79 -6.69 -41.84
C GLU A 7 -1.33 -5.39 -41.16
N LYS A 8 -2.08 -4.30 -41.37
CA LYS A 8 -1.77 -3.00 -40.75
C LYS A 8 -1.95 -3.06 -39.24
N LEU A 9 -2.98 -3.76 -38.76
CA LEU A 9 -3.22 -3.93 -37.33
C LEU A 9 -2.13 -4.80 -36.67
N GLN A 10 -1.65 -5.82 -37.38
CA GLN A 10 -0.56 -6.68 -36.90
C GLN A 10 0.78 -5.95 -36.85
N ALA A 11 1.02 -4.97 -37.72
CA ALA A 11 2.22 -4.15 -37.71
C ALA A 11 2.31 -3.15 -36.54
N LEU A 12 1.19 -2.85 -35.87
CA LEU A 12 1.16 -1.93 -34.72
C LEU A 12 1.72 -2.57 -33.45
N SER A 13 2.40 -1.79 -32.62
CA SER A 13 2.71 -2.20 -31.24
C SER A 13 1.46 -2.33 -30.36
N ASP A 14 1.57 -3.00 -29.22
CA ASP A 14 0.45 -3.16 -28.27
C ASP A 14 -0.09 -1.81 -27.75
N SER A 15 0.78 -0.81 -27.57
CA SER A 15 0.37 0.54 -27.14
C SER A 15 -0.37 1.28 -28.25
N GLU A 16 0.11 1.20 -29.48
CA GLU A 16 -0.54 1.82 -30.64
C GLU A 16 -1.90 1.20 -30.92
N LEU A 17 -2.01 -0.13 -30.84
CA LEU A 17 -3.27 -0.86 -31.03
C LEU A 17 -4.31 -0.52 -29.95
N LYS A 18 -3.88 -0.35 -28.69
CA LYS A 18 -4.76 0.12 -27.59
C LYS A 18 -5.22 1.55 -27.78
N ASN A 19 -4.31 2.44 -28.22
CA ASN A 19 -4.66 3.82 -28.52
C ASN A 19 -5.64 3.90 -29.70
N LEU A 20 -5.46 3.07 -30.73
CA LEU A 20 -6.37 2.96 -31.86
C LEU A 20 -7.75 2.45 -31.44
N LEU A 21 -7.80 1.41 -30.59
CA LEU A 21 -9.05 0.91 -30.01
C LEU A 21 -9.80 2.01 -29.25
N ALA A 22 -9.13 2.71 -28.33
CA ALA A 22 -9.74 3.80 -27.57
C ALA A 22 -10.24 4.94 -28.47
N ASN A 23 -9.57 5.19 -29.60
CA ASN A 23 -10.02 6.17 -30.59
C ASN A 23 -11.25 5.68 -31.37
N ALA A 24 -11.28 4.40 -31.76
CA ALA A 24 -12.38 3.78 -32.48
C ALA A 24 -13.64 3.76 -31.61
N GLU A 25 -13.51 3.39 -30.33
CA GLU A 25 -14.61 3.42 -29.35
C GLU A 25 -15.16 4.83 -29.15
N ARG A 26 -14.30 5.83 -28.98
CA ARG A 26 -14.73 7.24 -28.86
C ARG A 26 -15.45 7.77 -30.10
N LYS A 27 -15.15 7.24 -31.27
CA LYS A 27 -15.77 7.64 -32.56
C LYS A 27 -16.91 6.71 -32.99
N ALA A 28 -17.33 5.76 -32.13
CA ALA A 28 -18.33 4.74 -32.46
C ALA A 28 -18.04 3.98 -33.76
N ALA A 29 -16.76 3.75 -34.08
CA ALA A 29 -16.33 2.96 -35.22
C ALA A 29 -16.27 1.48 -34.83
N GLU A 30 -17.43 0.84 -34.73
CA GLU A 30 -17.61 -0.50 -34.15
C GLU A 30 -16.79 -1.58 -34.85
N ASP A 31 -16.76 -1.59 -36.18
CA ASP A 31 -15.97 -2.56 -36.97
C ASP A 31 -14.47 -2.47 -36.68
N LEU A 32 -13.95 -1.25 -36.56
CA LEU A 32 -12.54 -1.03 -36.25
C LEU A 32 -12.22 -1.40 -34.80
N ALA A 33 -13.12 -1.09 -33.87
CA ALA A 33 -12.98 -1.49 -32.47
C ALA A 33 -12.97 -3.03 -32.33
N ALA A 34 -13.86 -3.73 -33.05
CA ALA A 34 -13.90 -5.19 -33.08
C ALA A 34 -12.60 -5.78 -33.62
N LYS A 35 -12.07 -5.28 -34.75
CA LYS A 35 -10.79 -5.73 -35.31
C LYS A 35 -9.61 -5.49 -34.35
N CYS A 36 -9.57 -4.34 -33.68
CA CYS A 36 -8.51 -4.04 -32.70
C CYS A 36 -8.58 -4.97 -31.47
N ARG A 37 -9.80 -5.27 -30.97
CA ARG A 37 -10.00 -6.22 -29.86
C ARG A 37 -9.56 -7.63 -30.25
N ALA A 38 -9.99 -8.12 -31.42
CA ALA A 38 -9.61 -9.43 -31.91
C ALA A 38 -8.08 -9.57 -32.07
N ALA A 39 -7.40 -8.54 -32.58
CA ALA A 39 -5.94 -8.53 -32.68
C ALA A 39 -5.24 -8.55 -31.31
N LEU A 40 -5.74 -7.79 -30.32
CA LEU A 40 -5.23 -7.83 -28.94
C LEU A 40 -5.48 -9.18 -28.26
N GLU A 41 -6.65 -9.79 -28.47
CA GLU A 41 -6.99 -11.11 -27.94
C GLU A 41 -6.13 -12.20 -28.53
N ALA A 42 -5.94 -12.22 -29.86
CA ALA A 42 -5.05 -13.16 -30.53
C ALA A 42 -3.62 -13.06 -29.98
N ARG A 43 -3.10 -11.84 -29.79
CA ARG A 43 -1.78 -11.63 -29.15
C ARG A 43 -1.75 -12.11 -27.71
N ASN A 44 -2.80 -11.87 -26.93
CA ASN A 44 -2.87 -12.33 -25.54
C ASN A 44 -2.97 -13.85 -25.44
N ALA A 45 -3.64 -14.52 -26.39
CA ALA A 45 -3.71 -15.98 -26.47
C ALA A 45 -2.34 -16.61 -26.80
N LEU A 46 -1.52 -15.91 -27.59
CA LEU A 46 -0.15 -16.31 -27.92
C LEU A 46 0.86 -16.02 -26.81
N LYS A 47 0.52 -15.17 -25.83
CA LYS A 47 1.41 -14.95 -24.68
C LYS A 47 1.53 -16.27 -23.92
N PRO A 48 2.75 -16.79 -23.71
CA PRO A 48 2.93 -18.00 -22.94
C PRO A 48 2.26 -17.79 -21.58
N ARG A 49 1.27 -18.63 -21.25
CA ARG A 49 0.71 -18.70 -19.91
C ARG A 49 1.87 -19.06 -18.99
N ARG A 50 2.42 -18.05 -18.32
CA ARG A 50 3.34 -18.31 -17.22
C ARG A 50 2.52 -19.04 -16.18
N GLU A 51 2.83 -20.31 -15.97
CA GLU A 51 2.40 -21.02 -14.77
C GLU A 51 2.72 -20.10 -13.59
N ALA A 52 1.71 -19.84 -12.76
CA ALA A 52 1.91 -19.02 -11.58
C ALA A 52 2.96 -19.73 -10.74
N LYS A 53 4.16 -19.14 -10.64
CA LYS A 53 5.19 -19.67 -9.76
C LYS A 53 4.61 -19.68 -8.34
N PRO A 54 4.82 -20.75 -7.55
CA PRO A 54 4.46 -20.73 -6.15
C PRO A 54 5.10 -19.51 -5.50
N ARG A 55 4.38 -18.87 -4.57
CA ARG A 55 4.92 -17.73 -3.84
C ARG A 55 6.15 -18.21 -3.07
N THR A 56 7.17 -17.37 -3.01
CA THR A 56 8.27 -17.62 -2.07
C THR A 56 7.73 -17.51 -0.66
N GLU A 57 8.37 -18.18 0.30
CA GLU A 57 8.03 -18.10 1.72
C GLU A 57 7.91 -16.65 2.20
N LEU A 58 8.83 -15.77 1.76
CA LEU A 58 8.79 -14.34 2.02
C LEU A 58 7.49 -13.67 1.54
N LYS A 59 7.01 -14.03 0.34
CA LYS A 59 5.79 -13.45 -0.24
C LYS A 59 4.52 -14.01 0.39
N GLU A 60 4.54 -15.24 0.85
CA GLU A 60 3.45 -15.81 1.64
C GLU A 60 3.36 -15.12 3.00
N PHE A 61 4.49 -15.00 3.71
CA PHE A 61 4.58 -14.29 4.97
C PHE A 61 4.13 -12.83 4.83
N GLU A 62 4.66 -12.08 3.84
CA GLU A 62 4.27 -10.69 3.58
C GLU A 62 2.74 -10.56 3.36
N HIS A 63 2.13 -11.50 2.66
CA HIS A 63 0.70 -11.48 2.41
C HIS A 63 -0.11 -11.76 3.68
N GLN A 64 0.26 -12.81 4.43
CA GLN A 64 -0.40 -13.18 5.68
C GLN A 64 -0.36 -12.04 6.71
N VAL A 65 0.82 -11.47 6.94
CA VAL A 65 0.97 -10.37 7.90
C VAL A 65 0.23 -9.10 7.45
N SER A 66 0.15 -8.85 6.14
CA SER A 66 -0.63 -7.75 5.57
C SER A 66 -2.13 -7.92 5.83
N GLU A 67 -2.65 -9.16 5.79
CA GLU A 67 -4.04 -9.47 6.16
C GLU A 67 -4.28 -9.27 7.64
N GLN A 68 -3.40 -9.79 8.50
CA GLN A 68 -3.51 -9.64 9.95
C GLN A 68 -3.46 -8.16 10.39
N LEU A 69 -2.55 -7.37 9.82
CA LEU A 69 -2.52 -5.92 10.03
C LEU A 69 -3.82 -5.25 9.60
N ALA A 70 -4.42 -5.71 8.49
CA ALA A 70 -5.69 -5.17 8.02
C ALA A 70 -6.87 -5.53 8.93
N GLU A 71 -6.86 -6.71 9.54
CA GLU A 71 -7.83 -7.11 10.58
C GLU A 71 -7.75 -6.19 11.80
N VAL A 72 -6.54 -5.94 12.31
CA VAL A 72 -6.31 -4.97 13.39
C VAL A 72 -6.83 -3.59 12.97
N GLY A 73 -6.51 -3.14 11.77
CA GLY A 73 -7.00 -1.86 11.23
C GLY A 73 -8.52 -1.78 11.20
N ARG A 74 -9.22 -2.79 10.71
CA ARG A 74 -10.69 -2.82 10.68
C ARG A 74 -11.29 -2.81 12.09
N ALA A 75 -10.73 -3.59 13.02
CA ALA A 75 -11.18 -3.61 14.40
C ALA A 75 -11.04 -2.23 15.06
N MET A 76 -9.90 -1.56 14.87
CA MET A 76 -9.66 -0.21 15.40
C MET A 76 -10.53 0.85 14.72
N ALA A 77 -10.77 0.73 13.42
CA ALA A 77 -11.69 1.61 12.69
C ALA A 77 -13.11 1.54 13.25
N GLY A 78 -13.60 0.34 13.57
CA GLY A 78 -14.89 0.15 14.21
C GLY A 78 -14.94 0.69 15.65
N LYS A 79 -13.84 0.58 16.41
CA LYS A 79 -13.76 1.04 17.80
C LYS A 79 -13.73 2.57 17.93
N TYR A 80 -13.03 3.26 17.04
CA TYR A 80 -12.73 4.69 17.18
C TYR A 80 -13.30 5.60 16.08
N ASP A 81 -13.99 5.05 15.07
CA ASP A 81 -14.35 5.75 13.84
C ASP A 81 -13.13 6.43 13.19
N LEU A 82 -12.26 5.60 12.60
CA LEU A 82 -11.05 6.05 11.90
C LEU A 82 -11.31 6.40 10.42
N SER A 83 -12.53 6.82 10.10
CA SER A 83 -12.91 7.21 8.73
C SER A 83 -12.16 8.45 8.26
N GLU A 84 -12.04 8.61 6.93
CA GLU A 84 -11.43 9.82 6.37
C GLU A 84 -12.26 11.06 6.70
N GLU A 85 -13.57 10.91 6.76
CA GLU A 85 -14.55 11.94 7.09
C GLU A 85 -14.31 12.45 8.51
N THR A 86 -14.23 11.55 9.48
CA THR A 86 -13.97 11.90 10.89
C THR A 86 -12.58 12.50 11.06
N ALA A 87 -11.55 11.95 10.40
CA ALA A 87 -10.21 12.55 10.41
C ALA A 87 -10.21 13.98 9.89
N LYS A 88 -10.88 14.26 8.76
CA LYS A 88 -10.98 15.61 8.17
C LYS A 88 -11.74 16.56 9.08
N ALA A 89 -12.89 16.14 9.61
CA ALA A 89 -13.70 16.95 10.51
C ALA A 89 -12.92 17.33 11.79
N LYS A 90 -12.19 16.38 12.36
CA LYS A 90 -11.40 16.57 13.59
C LYS A 90 -10.04 17.24 13.36
N SER A 91 -9.75 17.67 12.14
CA SER A 91 -8.49 18.31 11.73
C SER A 91 -8.73 19.55 10.85
N ALA A 92 -9.91 20.18 10.96
CA ALA A 92 -10.34 21.28 10.09
C ALA A 92 -9.49 22.54 10.22
N ASP A 93 -8.78 22.69 11.35
CA ASP A 93 -7.85 23.77 11.68
C ASP A 93 -6.48 23.59 11.01
N VAL A 94 -6.13 22.38 10.56
CA VAL A 94 -4.88 22.11 9.87
C VAL A 94 -5.00 22.42 8.38
N LYS A 95 -4.40 23.54 7.96
CA LYS A 95 -4.40 23.97 6.55
C LYS A 95 -3.84 22.88 5.63
N GLY A 96 -4.64 22.48 4.64
CA GLY A 96 -4.24 21.49 3.65
C GLY A 96 -4.17 20.05 4.19
N PHE A 97 -4.83 19.77 5.31
CA PHE A 97 -4.91 18.44 5.87
C PHE A 97 -5.39 17.40 4.85
N ARG A 98 -4.71 16.25 4.84
CA ARG A 98 -5.09 15.07 4.07
C ARG A 98 -5.10 13.87 4.99
N ALA A 99 -6.28 13.28 5.16
CA ALA A 99 -6.44 12.05 5.91
C ALA A 99 -5.59 10.94 5.28
N HIS A 100 -5.02 10.08 6.11
CA HIS A 100 -4.46 8.83 5.64
C HIS A 100 -5.59 7.81 5.45
N LYS A 101 -5.54 7.07 4.35
CA LYS A 101 -6.28 5.81 4.27
C LYS A 101 -5.66 4.84 5.26
N LEU A 102 -6.48 4.26 6.13
CA LEU A 102 -6.00 3.29 7.12
C LEU A 102 -5.38 2.06 6.42
N LEU A 103 -6.08 1.57 5.39
CA LEU A 103 -5.71 0.45 4.54
C LEU A 103 -5.41 0.94 3.11
N ASP A 104 -4.87 0.05 2.27
CA ASP A 104 -4.79 0.31 0.84
C ASP A 104 -6.18 0.18 0.15
N SER A 105 -6.23 0.45 -1.15
CA SER A 105 -7.48 0.40 -1.93
C SER A 105 -8.10 -1.00 -2.05
N LYS A 106 -7.36 -2.04 -1.67
CA LYS A 106 -7.82 -3.44 -1.69
C LYS A 106 -8.20 -3.94 -0.30
N GLY A 107 -8.10 -3.10 0.73
CA GLY A 107 -8.41 -3.48 2.12
C GLY A 107 -7.27 -4.22 2.82
N TYR A 108 -6.04 -4.10 2.33
CA TYR A 108 -4.83 -4.69 2.92
C TYR A 108 -3.94 -3.63 3.58
N ALA A 109 -2.91 -4.06 4.31
CA ALA A 109 -1.88 -3.16 4.78
C ALA A 109 -1.12 -2.51 3.61
N LYS A 110 -0.87 -1.21 3.75
CA LYS A 110 -0.20 -0.36 2.76
C LYS A 110 1.24 -0.79 2.57
N LEU A 111 1.74 -0.63 1.35
CA LEU A 111 3.14 -0.84 1.00
C LEU A 111 3.98 0.37 1.43
N GLY A 112 4.97 0.11 2.28
CA GLY A 112 5.94 1.07 2.81
C GLY A 112 6.91 1.64 1.77
N GLY A 113 7.46 2.82 2.05
CA GLY A 113 8.38 3.50 1.15
C GLY A 113 9.72 2.78 1.02
N MET A 114 10.24 2.24 2.13
CA MET A 114 11.52 1.52 2.17
C MET A 114 11.42 0.18 1.45
N GLN A 115 10.24 -0.43 1.41
CA GLN A 115 10.03 -1.63 0.59
C GLN A 115 9.90 -1.28 -0.89
N ARG A 116 9.25 -0.15 -1.25
CA ARG A 116 9.15 0.31 -2.65
C ARG A 116 10.50 0.61 -3.27
N ASP A 117 11.41 1.20 -2.51
CA ASP A 117 12.76 1.53 -2.98
C ASP A 117 13.76 0.37 -2.83
N GLY A 118 13.36 -0.75 -2.22
CA GLY A 118 14.17 -1.95 -2.09
C GLY A 118 15.23 -1.91 -0.98
N SER A 119 15.11 -0.96 -0.03
CA SER A 119 15.97 -0.87 1.14
C SER A 119 15.68 -1.92 2.20
N VAL A 120 14.47 -2.48 2.21
CA VAL A 120 14.05 -3.52 3.15
C VAL A 120 13.28 -4.62 2.43
N ALA A 121 13.25 -5.82 3.01
CA ALA A 121 12.53 -6.95 2.44
C ALA A 121 11.01 -6.78 2.59
N ILE A 122 10.56 -6.33 3.76
CA ILE A 122 9.15 -6.09 4.07
C ILE A 122 8.98 -4.77 4.82
N GLU A 123 8.05 -3.95 4.35
CA GLU A 123 7.46 -2.84 5.10
C GLU A 123 5.97 -2.77 4.75
N ARG A 124 5.11 -3.32 5.61
CA ARG A 124 3.65 -3.25 5.47
C ARG A 124 3.04 -2.56 6.66
N TYR A 125 2.04 -1.71 6.45
CA TYR A 125 1.52 -0.89 7.53
C TYR A 125 0.09 -0.41 7.38
N ILE A 126 -0.50 -0.10 8.52
CA ILE A 126 -1.70 0.70 8.66
C ILE A 126 -1.34 2.00 9.37
N SER A 127 -2.03 3.09 9.05
CA SER A 127 -1.83 4.32 9.82
C SER A 127 -3.03 5.23 9.78
N TYR A 128 -3.22 5.96 10.87
CA TYR A 128 -4.23 6.98 11.04
C TYR A 128 -3.56 8.33 11.30
N ARG A 129 -4.15 9.40 10.78
CA ARG A 129 -3.64 10.76 10.95
C ARG A 129 -4.78 11.66 11.42
N ARG A 130 -4.52 12.48 12.43
CA ARG A 130 -5.40 13.55 12.91
C ARG A 130 -4.54 14.78 13.20
N GLY A 131 -4.89 15.91 12.61
CA GLY A 131 -4.08 17.12 12.66
C GLY A 131 -2.67 16.93 12.09
N ASP A 132 -1.68 17.29 12.89
CA ASP A 132 -0.25 17.08 12.65
C ASP A 132 0.27 15.72 13.17
N GLN A 133 -0.55 14.98 13.90
CA GLN A 133 -0.17 13.71 14.51
C GLN A 133 -0.51 12.50 13.62
N THR A 134 0.36 11.50 13.65
CA THR A 134 0.15 10.22 12.95
C THR A 134 0.40 9.07 13.92
N VAL A 135 -0.45 8.05 13.88
CA VAL A 135 -0.20 6.76 14.53
C VAL A 135 -0.07 5.69 13.46
N TYR A 136 1.01 4.92 13.52
CA TYR A 136 1.40 3.90 12.57
C TYR A 136 1.58 2.57 13.29
N LEU A 137 1.08 1.48 12.70
CA LEU A 137 1.42 0.11 13.05
C LEU A 137 1.84 -0.62 11.79
N GLY A 138 3.00 -1.27 11.80
CA GLY A 138 3.44 -2.04 10.66
C GLY A 138 4.46 -3.10 11.01
N VAL A 139 4.67 -4.01 10.07
CA VAL A 139 5.73 -5.02 10.11
C VAL A 139 6.92 -4.53 9.29
N PHE A 140 8.12 -4.82 9.78
CA PHE A 140 9.39 -4.44 9.21
C PHE A 140 10.33 -5.64 9.19
N LEU A 141 10.94 -5.92 8.04
CA LEU A 141 11.99 -6.92 7.90
C LEU A 141 13.16 -6.31 7.13
N PRO A 142 14.35 -6.18 7.75
CA PRO A 142 15.54 -5.71 7.06
C PRO A 142 15.84 -6.52 5.80
N LYS A 143 16.52 -5.88 4.86
CA LYS A 143 16.99 -6.58 3.65
C LYS A 143 17.94 -7.72 4.04
N ASP A 144 17.83 -8.85 3.34
CA ASP A 144 18.68 -10.02 3.49
C ASP A 144 18.65 -10.70 4.89
N ALA A 145 17.77 -10.25 5.79
CA ALA A 145 17.55 -10.88 7.07
C ALA A 145 16.66 -12.14 6.96
N ALA A 146 16.85 -13.08 7.88
CA ALA A 146 15.96 -14.23 8.03
C ALA A 146 14.55 -13.78 8.45
N LEU A 147 13.51 -14.54 8.08
CA LEU A 147 12.12 -14.15 8.30
C LEU A 147 11.79 -13.90 9.77
N ASP A 148 12.37 -14.67 10.69
CA ASP A 148 12.19 -14.54 12.14
C ASP A 148 12.77 -13.25 12.74
N ALA A 149 13.61 -12.53 11.99
CA ALA A 149 14.14 -11.23 12.36
C ALA A 149 13.11 -10.09 12.19
N HIS A 150 11.92 -10.37 11.65
CA HIS A 150 10.87 -9.36 11.50
C HIS A 150 10.46 -8.78 12.86
N GLU A 151 10.01 -7.53 12.81
CA GLU A 151 9.48 -6.81 13.96
C GLU A 151 8.20 -6.09 13.59
N PHE A 152 7.36 -5.85 14.59
CA PHE A 152 6.22 -4.96 14.50
C PHE A 152 6.59 -3.65 15.16
N HIS A 153 6.42 -2.55 14.43
CA HIS A 153 6.73 -1.21 14.91
C HIS A 153 5.44 -0.41 15.08
N VAL A 154 5.29 0.20 16.25
CA VAL A 154 4.30 1.25 16.48
C VAL A 154 5.04 2.58 16.49
N ILE A 155 4.69 3.48 15.59
CA ILE A 155 5.36 4.78 15.43
C ILE A 155 4.33 5.88 15.57
N ALA A 156 4.57 6.83 16.46
CA ALA A 156 3.70 7.96 16.73
C ALA A 156 4.47 9.05 17.51
N PRO A 157 3.92 10.28 17.61
CA PRO A 157 4.50 11.30 18.47
C PRO A 157 4.72 10.81 19.90
N THR A 158 5.77 11.31 20.54
CA THR A 158 6.21 10.91 21.89
C THR A 158 5.08 11.03 22.92
N ALA A 159 4.24 12.07 22.80
CA ALA A 159 3.08 12.27 23.67
C ALA A 159 2.04 11.12 23.60
N LEU A 160 1.99 10.40 22.48
CA LEU A 160 1.08 9.28 22.27
C LEU A 160 1.69 7.93 22.68
N LEU A 161 3.02 7.80 22.74
CA LEU A 161 3.72 6.56 23.04
C LEU A 161 4.39 6.58 24.41
N GLU A 162 3.82 5.82 25.35
CA GLU A 162 4.48 5.57 26.62
C GLU A 162 5.67 4.63 26.42
N GLY A 163 6.85 5.04 26.90
CA GLY A 163 8.10 4.28 26.73
C GLY A 163 8.66 4.28 25.30
N GLY A 164 8.13 5.14 24.41
CA GLY A 164 8.62 5.29 23.05
C GLY A 164 10.09 5.71 23.01
N LYS A 165 10.86 5.11 22.09
CA LYS A 165 12.26 5.46 21.84
C LYS A 165 12.36 6.41 20.64
N PRO A 166 13.46 7.19 20.50
CA PRO A 166 13.73 7.92 19.28
C PRO A 166 13.61 7.02 18.05
N ILE A 167 12.98 7.52 16.98
CA ILE A 167 12.73 6.71 15.77
C ILE A 167 14.02 6.19 15.13
N SER A 168 15.14 6.90 15.30
CA SER A 168 16.47 6.47 14.86
C SER A 168 16.97 5.20 15.56
N GLU A 169 16.48 4.89 16.77
CA GLU A 169 16.80 3.63 17.45
C GLU A 169 15.93 2.47 16.96
N VAL A 170 14.70 2.75 16.56
CA VAL A 170 13.75 1.74 16.05
C VAL A 170 14.03 1.40 14.58
N ARG A 171 14.46 2.39 13.80
CA ARG A 171 14.79 2.28 12.37
C ARG A 171 16.15 2.89 12.08
N PRO A 172 17.25 2.29 12.57
CA PRO A 172 18.60 2.85 12.43
C PRO A 172 19.10 2.91 10.97
N SER A 173 18.49 2.13 10.07
CA SER A 173 18.82 2.13 8.64
C SER A 173 18.00 3.12 7.81
N ALA A 174 17.04 3.82 8.41
CA ALA A 174 16.25 4.81 7.69
C ALA A 174 17.11 6.03 7.32
N THR A 175 17.17 6.33 6.03
CA THR A 175 17.84 7.51 5.50
C THR A 175 16.97 8.76 5.64
N GLU A 176 17.56 9.96 5.50
CA GLU A 176 16.81 11.22 5.49
C GLU A 176 15.71 11.29 4.41
N LYS A 177 15.91 10.57 3.29
CA LYS A 177 14.92 10.46 2.21
C LYS A 177 13.70 9.61 2.63
N GLN A 178 13.89 8.71 3.59
CA GLN A 178 12.86 7.81 4.12
C GLN A 178 12.24 8.43 5.37
N LYS A 179 11.48 9.51 5.15
CA LYS A 179 10.79 10.22 6.23
C LYS A 179 9.90 9.26 7.02
N GLN A 180 10.09 9.25 8.33
CA GLN A 180 9.29 8.47 9.25
C GLN A 180 8.03 9.24 9.62
N PRO A 181 6.92 8.54 9.94
CA PRO A 181 5.64 9.19 10.19
C PRO A 181 5.60 9.99 11.51
N ALA A 182 6.54 9.74 12.43
CA ALA A 182 6.73 10.48 13.67
C ALA A 182 8.16 10.30 14.20
N GLU A 183 8.48 11.00 15.30
CA GLU A 183 9.81 11.02 15.93
C GLU A 183 10.05 9.91 16.95
N SER A 184 9.03 9.16 17.36
CA SER A 184 9.13 8.10 18.36
C SER A 184 8.52 6.77 17.89
N GLY A 185 9.04 5.66 18.41
CA GLY A 185 8.48 4.34 18.15
C GLY A 185 8.76 3.28 19.23
N LEU A 186 8.04 2.17 19.11
CA LEU A 186 8.17 0.95 19.89
C LEU A 186 8.34 -0.24 18.93
N ALA A 187 9.16 -1.22 19.31
CA ALA A 187 9.39 -2.44 18.53
C ALA A 187 8.95 -3.68 19.32
N PHE A 188 8.28 -4.61 18.63
CA PHE A 188 7.69 -5.81 19.19
C PHE A 188 8.02 -7.02 18.31
N LYS A 189 8.12 -8.20 18.92
CA LYS A 189 8.32 -9.46 18.19
C LYS A 189 7.02 -10.13 17.74
N ASN A 190 5.87 -9.66 18.21
CA ASN A 190 4.58 -10.19 17.82
C ASN A 190 3.57 -9.06 17.55
N LEU A 191 2.59 -9.36 16.70
CA LEU A 191 1.56 -8.40 16.31
C LEU A 191 0.62 -8.06 17.46
N GLN A 192 0.36 -9.01 18.37
CA GLN A 192 -0.62 -8.83 19.44
C GLN A 192 -0.21 -7.67 20.38
N ASP A 193 1.04 -7.68 20.85
CA ASP A 193 1.56 -6.63 21.73
C ASP A 193 1.64 -5.29 21.00
N ALA A 194 2.04 -5.30 19.73
CA ALA A 194 2.07 -4.11 18.90
C ALA A 194 0.66 -3.53 18.68
N ALA A 195 -0.36 -4.39 18.50
CA ALA A 195 -1.74 -3.98 18.36
C ALA A 195 -2.28 -3.35 19.65
N VAL A 196 -1.90 -3.86 20.83
CA VAL A 196 -2.24 -3.24 22.13
C VAL A 196 -1.61 -1.85 22.26
N ALA A 197 -0.34 -1.68 21.88
CA ALA A 197 0.32 -0.38 21.90
C ALA A 197 -0.30 0.59 20.89
N PHE A 198 -0.65 0.11 19.69
CA PHE A 198 -1.37 0.88 18.67
C PHE A 198 -2.75 1.33 19.16
N ASP A 199 -3.52 0.44 19.80
CA ASP A 199 -4.82 0.75 20.41
C ASP A 199 -4.69 1.88 21.45
N ARG A 200 -3.69 1.82 22.34
CA ARG A 200 -3.44 2.87 23.34
C ARG A 200 -3.08 4.21 22.69
N ALA A 201 -2.26 4.20 21.64
CA ALA A 201 -1.92 5.42 20.91
C ALA A 201 -3.13 5.99 20.18
N LEU A 202 -4.00 5.13 19.61
CA LEU A 202 -5.26 5.52 19.00
C LEU A 202 -6.24 6.11 20.03
N ALA A 203 -6.35 5.53 21.22
CA ALA A 203 -7.18 6.09 22.28
C ALA A 203 -6.78 7.54 22.61
N LYS A 204 -5.47 7.83 22.65
CA LYS A 204 -4.96 9.17 22.92
C LYS A 204 -5.18 10.14 21.76
N ILE A 205 -4.94 9.74 20.52
CA ILE A 205 -5.13 10.64 19.36
C ILE A 205 -6.62 10.86 19.04
N THR A 206 -7.52 9.98 19.50
CA THR A 206 -8.97 10.07 19.23
C THR A 206 -9.78 10.68 20.37
N ALA A 207 -9.17 10.87 21.54
CA ALA A 207 -9.72 11.71 22.61
C ALA A 207 -10.02 13.14 22.13
#